data_AF-A0A1T1BU73-F1
#
_entry.id   AF-A0A1T1BU73-F1
#
_cell.length_a   1.000
_cell.length_b   1.000
_cell.length_c   1.000
_cell.angle_alpha   90.00
_cell.angle_beta   90.00
_cell.angle_gamma   90.00
#
_symmetry.space_group_name_H-M   'P 1'
#
loop_
_entity.id
_entity.type
_entity.pdbx_description
1 polymer ?
#
loop_
_entity_poly.entity_id
_entity_poly.type
_entity_poly.pdbx_seq_one_letter_code
_entity_poly.pdbx_strand_id
1 'polypeptide(L)'
;MNKWLNLKNKNEAIKKANQSWAALESEGLTKNADQQKLMPELANYHLKLLIALEKNKNWKTSETRFLVRDVEQKKPEILLQLDALSRSKAKSENAKNALAW
;
A
#
# COMPACT_ATOMS: atom_id res chain seq x y z
N MET A 1 -4.38 -11.83 -20.83
CA MET A 1 -5.02 -11.35 -19.58
C MET A 1 -4.19 -10.28 -18.83
N ASN A 2 -2.93 -10.54 -18.47
CA ASN A 2 -2.14 -9.60 -17.63
C ASN A 2 -1.90 -8.21 -18.27
N LYS A 3 -1.72 -8.12 -19.59
CA LYS A 3 -1.47 -6.83 -20.27
C LYS A 3 -2.62 -5.83 -20.14
N TRP A 4 -3.86 -6.29 -20.18
CA TRP A 4 -5.05 -5.44 -20.01
C TRP A 4 -5.20 -4.97 -18.55
N LEU A 5 -5.06 -5.87 -17.58
CA LEU A 5 -5.11 -5.52 -16.15
C LEU A 5 -4.00 -4.53 -15.77
N ASN A 6 -2.80 -4.67 -16.35
CA ASN A 6 -1.72 -3.71 -16.18
C ASN A 6 -2.11 -2.31 -16.66
N LEU A 7 -2.66 -2.20 -17.88
CA LEU A 7 -3.05 -0.91 -18.46
C LEU A 7 -4.19 -0.26 -17.67
N LYS A 8 -5.21 -1.05 -17.31
CA LYS A 8 -6.36 -0.59 -16.52
C LYS A 8 -5.92 -0.01 -15.18
N ASN A 9 -5.06 -0.73 -14.45
CA ASN A 9 -4.70 -0.38 -13.08
C ASN A 9 -3.48 0.56 -12.99
N LYS A 10 -2.81 0.88 -14.10
CA LYS A 10 -1.59 1.71 -14.11
C LYS A 10 -1.80 3.08 -13.46
N ASN A 11 -2.84 3.80 -13.88
CA ASN A 11 -3.09 5.15 -13.38
C ASN A 11 -3.50 5.14 -11.90
N GLU A 12 -4.28 4.14 -11.49
CA GLU A 12 -4.66 3.97 -10.08
C GLU A 12 -3.45 3.60 -9.21
N ALA A 13 -2.56 2.75 -9.72
CA ALA A 13 -1.32 2.39 -9.03
C ALA A 13 -0.42 3.61 -8.81
N ILE A 14 -0.26 4.47 -9.81
CA ILE A 14 0.49 5.73 -9.70
C ILE A 14 -0.17 6.66 -8.68
N LYS A 15 -1.49 6.79 -8.72
CA LYS A 15 -2.24 7.59 -7.74
C LYS A 15 -2.01 7.09 -6.31
N LYS A 16 -2.08 5.78 -6.08
CA LYS A 16 -1.82 5.16 -4.77
C LYS A 16 -0.37 5.32 -4.33
N ALA A 17 0.58 5.23 -5.25
CA ALA A 17 1.99 5.51 -4.97
C ALA A 17 2.20 6.95 -4.51
N ASN A 18 1.62 7.92 -5.22
CA ASN A 18 1.68 9.33 -4.83
C ASN A 18 1.01 9.59 -3.47
N GLN A 19 -0.14 8.98 -3.19
CA GLN A 19 -0.80 9.07 -1.88
C GLN A 19 0.08 8.48 -0.77
N SER A 20 0.70 7.33 -1.03
CA SER A 20 1.61 6.70 -0.08
C SER A 20 2.83 7.58 0.16
N TRP A 21 3.40 8.17 -0.89
CA TRP A 21 4.51 9.11 -0.79
C TRP A 21 4.16 10.35 0.03
N ALA A 22 3.01 10.98 -0.24
CA ALA A 22 2.55 12.12 0.54
C ALA A 22 2.35 11.78 2.03
N ALA A 23 1.83 10.58 2.31
CA ALA A 23 1.71 10.09 3.68
C ALA A 23 3.09 9.89 4.34
N LEU A 24 4.06 9.29 3.61
CA LEU A 24 5.43 9.16 4.09
C LEU A 24 6.10 10.51 4.36
N GLU A 25 5.87 11.51 3.50
CA GLU A 25 6.36 12.87 3.71
C GLU A 25 5.76 13.50 4.96
N SER A 26 4.44 13.34 5.16
CA SER A 26 3.76 13.87 6.35
C SER A 26 4.26 13.26 7.66
N GLU A 27 4.69 12.00 7.63
CA GLU A 27 5.28 11.30 8.77
C GLU A 27 6.80 11.51 8.89
N GLY A 28 7.41 12.25 7.97
CA GLY A 28 8.85 12.52 7.97
C GLY A 28 9.73 11.31 7.63
N LEU A 29 9.17 10.24 7.07
CA LEU A 29 9.88 9.01 6.68
C LEU A 29 10.68 9.16 5.37
N THR A 30 10.52 10.28 4.65
CA THR A 30 11.17 10.54 3.36
C THR A 30 12.46 11.35 3.46
N LYS A 31 12.90 11.78 4.64
CA LYS A 31 14.03 12.71 4.82
C LYS A 31 15.36 12.26 4.18
N ASN A 32 15.59 10.95 4.08
CA ASN A 32 16.79 10.37 3.47
C ASN A 32 16.45 9.53 2.21
N ALA A 33 15.24 9.67 1.69
CA ALA A 33 14.67 8.78 0.69
C ALA A 33 14.78 9.38 -0.72
N ASP A 34 15.33 8.61 -1.67
CA ASP A 34 15.40 9.02 -3.08
C ASP A 34 14.05 8.77 -3.77
N GLN A 35 13.28 9.84 -3.95
CA GLN A 35 11.95 9.79 -4.58
C GLN A 35 12.00 9.18 -5.98
N GLN A 36 13.04 9.45 -6.77
CA GLN A 36 13.13 8.96 -8.15
C GLN A 36 13.33 7.44 -8.19
N LYS A 37 13.96 6.87 -7.16
CA LYS A 37 14.14 5.41 -7.02
C LYS A 37 12.94 4.72 -6.39
N LEU A 38 12.33 5.33 -5.38
CA LEU A 38 11.24 4.72 -4.61
C LEU A 38 9.88 4.84 -5.30
N MET A 39 9.61 5.91 -6.05
CA MET A 39 8.30 6.08 -6.69
C MET A 39 7.97 4.97 -7.70
N PRO A 40 8.90 4.51 -8.57
CA PRO A 40 8.67 3.36 -9.43
C PRO A 40 8.41 2.06 -8.64
N GLU A 41 9.11 1.87 -7.52
CA GLU A 41 8.95 0.69 -6.66
C GLU A 41 7.56 0.67 -6.00
N LEU A 42 7.14 1.80 -5.43
CA LEU A 42 5.81 1.99 -4.85
C LEU A 42 4.71 1.79 -5.89
N ALA A 43 4.86 2.38 -7.07
CA ALA A 43 3.91 2.23 -8.17
C ALA A 43 3.80 0.78 -8.63
N ASN A 44 4.93 0.07 -8.74
CA ASN A 44 4.94 -1.35 -9.13
C ASN A 44 4.28 -2.24 -8.06
N TYR A 45 4.54 -1.97 -6.78
CA TYR A 45 3.89 -2.67 -5.67
C TYR A 45 2.36 -2.48 -5.73
N HIS A 46 1.89 -1.24 -5.79
CA HIS A 46 0.45 -0.94 -5.86
C HIS A 46 -0.20 -1.53 -7.10
N LEU A 47 0.50 -1.53 -8.24
CA LEU A 47 0.02 -2.16 -9.47
C LEU A 47 -0.20 -3.66 -9.28
N LYS A 48 0.80 -4.38 -8.74
CA LYS A 48 0.69 -5.81 -8.47
C LYS A 48 -0.44 -6.12 -7.49
N LEU A 49 -0.60 -5.29 -6.46
CA LEU A 49 -1.65 -5.46 -5.45
C LEU A 49 -3.04 -5.27 -6.07
N LEU A 50 -3.24 -4.22 -6.86
CA LEU A 50 -4.51 -3.97 -7.56
C LEU A 50 -4.88 -5.12 -8.49
N ILE A 51 -3.91 -5.65 -9.25
CA ILE A 51 -4.13 -6.80 -10.12
C ILE A 51 -4.50 -8.04 -9.32
N ALA A 52 -3.81 -8.31 -8.21
CA ALA A 52 -4.11 -9.44 -7.34
C ALA A 52 -5.51 -9.33 -6.72
N LEU A 53 -5.88 -8.15 -6.22
CA LEU A 53 -7.20 -7.87 -5.67
C LEU A 53 -8.31 -8.01 -6.71
N GLU A 54 -8.08 -7.51 -7.93
CA GLU A 54 -9.05 -7.64 -9.02
C GLU A 54 -9.24 -9.09 -9.45
N LYS A 55 -8.14 -9.85 -9.55
CA LYS A 55 -8.21 -11.30 -9.77
C LYS A 55 -8.98 -12.01 -8.65
N ASN A 56 -8.69 -11.67 -7.40
CA ASN A 56 -9.41 -12.26 -6.28
C ASN A 56 -10.90 -11.91 -6.29
N LYS A 57 -11.26 -10.68 -6.64
CA LYS A 57 -12.65 -10.23 -6.77
C LYS A 57 -13.42 -11.01 -7.86
N ASN A 58 -12.78 -11.25 -9.00
CA ASN A 58 -13.41 -11.88 -10.15
C ASN A 58 -13.53 -13.41 -10.03
N TRP A 59 -12.48 -14.08 -9.52
CA TRP A 59 -12.43 -15.54 -9.49
C TRP A 59 -12.69 -16.16 -8.11
N LYS A 60 -12.35 -15.46 -7.02
CA LYS A 60 -12.56 -15.91 -5.63
C LYS A 60 -12.04 -17.32 -5.31
N THR A 61 -10.98 -17.76 -5.99
CA THR A 61 -10.35 -19.07 -5.76
C THR A 61 -9.30 -19.00 -4.66
N SER A 62 -8.87 -20.15 -4.14
CA SER A 62 -7.75 -20.19 -3.19
C SER A 62 -6.46 -19.64 -3.79
N GLU A 63 -6.20 -19.92 -5.08
CA GLU A 63 -5.05 -19.38 -5.81
C GLU A 63 -5.05 -17.85 -5.85
N THR A 64 -6.19 -17.22 -6.12
CA THR A 64 -6.25 -15.76 -6.18
C THR A 64 -6.19 -15.11 -4.79
N ARG A 65 -6.63 -15.80 -3.73
CA ARG A 65 -6.39 -15.38 -2.34
C ARG A 65 -4.92 -15.45 -1.97
N PHE A 66 -4.23 -16.55 -2.31
CA PHE A 66 -2.80 -16.69 -2.07
C PHE A 66 -1.99 -15.64 -2.86
N LEU A 67 -2.39 -15.35 -4.11
CA LEU A 67 -1.77 -14.29 -4.90
C LEU A 67 -1.83 -12.91 -4.20
N VAL A 68 -2.96 -12.56 -3.57
CA VAL A 68 -3.05 -11.30 -2.79
C VAL A 68 -2.06 -11.34 -1.63
N ARG A 69 -2.04 -12.42 -0.87
CA ARG A 69 -1.13 -12.59 0.27
C ARG A 69 0.33 -12.52 -0.15
N ASP A 70 0.71 -13.16 -1.25
CA ASP A 70 2.09 -13.16 -1.77
C ASP A 70 2.56 -11.76 -2.15
N VAL A 71 1.64 -10.92 -2.66
CA VAL A 71 1.94 -9.52 -2.96
C VAL A 71 2.03 -8.70 -1.68
N GLU A 72 1.12 -8.89 -0.73
CA GLU A 72 1.14 -8.19 0.57
C GLU A 72 2.41 -8.49 1.39
N GLN A 73 2.93 -9.72 1.32
CA GLN A 73 4.21 -10.09 1.95
C GLN A 73 5.42 -9.37 1.34
N LYS A 74 5.29 -8.88 0.11
CA LYS A 74 6.32 -8.11 -0.60
C LYS A 74 6.08 -6.61 -0.50
N LYS A 75 5.30 -6.16 0.49
CA LYS A 75 5.11 -4.74 0.77
C LYS A 75 6.47 -4.09 1.09
N PRO A 76 6.82 -2.97 0.42
CA PRO A 76 8.05 -2.23 0.72
C PRO A 76 8.11 -1.82 2.20
N GLU A 77 9.30 -1.95 2.80
CA GLU A 77 9.55 -1.67 4.22
C GLU A 77 9.08 -0.28 4.64
N ILE A 78 9.29 0.72 3.78
CA ILE A 78 8.85 2.10 4.03
C ILE A 78 7.33 2.22 4.22
N LEU A 79 6.54 1.39 3.52
CA LEU A 79 5.09 1.32 3.72
C LEU A 79 4.70 0.54 4.97
N LEU A 80 5.50 -0.45 5.38
CA LEU A 80 5.29 -1.15 6.66
C LEU A 80 5.51 -0.19 7.84
N GLN A 81 6.54 0.65 7.76
CA GLN A 81 6.79 1.70 8.76
C GLN A 81 5.64 2.70 8.83
N LEU A 82 5.11 3.12 7.67
CA LEU A 82 3.93 3.97 7.60
C LEU A 82 2.70 3.34 8.28
N ASP A 83 2.44 2.07 7.98
CA ASP A 83 1.32 1.33 8.59
C ASP A 83 1.50 1.20 10.12
N ALA A 84 2.73 0.96 10.58
CA ALA A 84 3.04 0.87 12.01
C ALA A 84 2.80 2.20 12.73
N LEU A 85 3.21 3.32 12.13
CA LEU A 85 2.95 4.66 12.65
C LEU A 85 1.44 4.94 12.70
N SER A 86 0.71 4.68 11.63
CA SER A 86 -0.74 4.85 11.57
C SER A 86 -1.47 4.06 12.67
N ARG A 87 -1.08 2.79 12.88
CA ARG A 87 -1.65 1.95 13.95
C ARG A 87 -1.33 2.47 15.34
N SER A 88 -0.12 2.97 15.57
CA SER A 88 0.28 3.55 16.85
C SER A 88 -0.53 4.80 17.19
N LYS A 89 -0.75 5.69 16.21
CA LYS A 89 -1.61 6.87 16.35
C LYS A 89 -3.04 6.49 16.69
N ALA A 90 -3.65 5.59 15.93
CA ALA A 90 -5.02 5.10 16.19
C ALA A 90 -5.17 4.50 17.59
N LYS A 91 -4.19 3.74 18.07
CA LYS A 91 -4.20 3.17 19.42
C LYS A 91 -4.11 4.27 20.50
N SER A 92 -3.26 5.28 20.29
CA SER A 92 -3.12 6.40 21.24
C SER A 92 -4.36 7.30 21.29
N GLU A 93 -5.02 7.52 20.16
CA GLU A 93 -6.23 8.33 20.08
C GLU A 93 -7.42 7.62 20.74
N ASN A 94 -7.56 6.31 20.52
CA ASN A 94 -8.54 5.50 21.22
C ASN A 94 -8.30 5.48 22.74
N ALA A 95 -7.04 5.44 23.19
CA ALA A 95 -6.70 5.52 24.60
C ALA A 95 -7.03 6.89 25.22
N LYS A 96 -6.81 7.99 24.49
CA LYS A 96 -7.18 9.34 24.94
C LYS A 96 -8.70 9.53 25.04
N ASN A 97 -9.45 9.03 24.06
CA ASN A 97 -10.92 9.08 24.09
C ASN A 97 -11.52 8.18 25.18
N ALA A 98 -10.86 7.06 25.52
CA ALA A 98 -11.30 6.19 26.61
C ALA A 98 -11.06 6.78 28.01
N LEU A 99 -10.17 7.76 28.15
CA LEU A 99 -9.83 8.43 29.42
C LEU A 99 -10.54 9.78 29.61
N ALA A 100 -11.29 10.25 28.62
CA ALA A 100 -12.09 11.47 28.67
C ALA A 100 -13.55 11.13 29.03
N TRP A 101 -13.75 10.57 30.22
CA TRP A 101 -15.07 10.37 30.87
C TRP A 101 -15.21 11.31 32.06
#